data_AF-I3T9N0-F1
#
_entry.id   AF-I3T9N0-F1
#
_cell.length_a   1.000
_cell.length_b   1.000
_cell.length_c   1.000
_cell.angle_alpha   90.00
_cell.angle_beta   90.00
_cell.angle_gamma   90.00
#
_symmetry.space_group_name_H-M   'P 1'
#
loop_
_entity.id
_entity.type
_entity.pdbx_description
1 polymer ?
#
loop_
_entity_poly.entity_id
_entity_poly.type
_entity_poly.pdbx_seq_one_letter_code
_entity_poly.pdbx_strand_id
1 'polypeptide(L)'
;MRMNAFCVSASATASTCSFFSNPNPYPQGAPLQNSKIPTLCNNKPSSILTPFHLNLRRRTTFICAANQDPEEAFKKTVEIDRLIDMLREANPRQLQKLVVENILAFNPSFWVRIAARTDTCKSEDDKKDYEELAAAVMSVVDRVVQKTNEKIDSATDVLKGVLKPVVDDVGEVSWPPRDPQALTLMEKEINQREQEDS
;
A
#
# COMPACT_ATOMS: atom_id res chain seq x y z
N MET A 1 -30.86 18.70 -17.15
CA MET A 1 -30.71 17.91 -15.92
C MET A 1 -31.63 16.71 -16.03
N ARG A 2 -31.08 15.52 -16.30
CA ARG A 2 -31.82 14.25 -16.32
C ARG A 2 -30.93 13.20 -15.65
N MET A 3 -31.40 12.72 -14.50
CA MET A 3 -30.80 11.66 -13.71
C MET A 3 -31.30 10.33 -14.29
N ASN A 4 -30.39 9.41 -14.61
CA ASN A 4 -30.76 8.02 -14.90
C ASN A 4 -30.24 7.16 -13.75
N ALA A 5 -31.19 6.58 -13.01
CA ALA A 5 -30.96 5.64 -11.93
C ALA A 5 -30.69 4.23 -12.48
N PHE A 6 -29.75 3.53 -11.86
CA PHE A 6 -29.49 2.12 -12.09
C PHE A 6 -30.53 1.27 -11.33
N CYS A 7 -31.16 0.33 -12.04
CA CYS A 7 -31.85 -0.82 -11.45
C CYS A 7 -31.25 -2.09 -12.07
N VAL A 8 -30.61 -2.93 -11.27
CA VAL A 8 -30.27 -4.31 -11.64
C VAL A 8 -30.88 -5.23 -10.60
N SER A 9 -31.84 -6.03 -11.06
CA SER A 9 -32.55 -7.05 -10.31
C SER A 9 -31.65 -8.24 -9.99
N ALA A 10 -31.71 -8.71 -8.75
CA ALA A 10 -31.10 -9.94 -8.29
C ALA A 10 -31.94 -11.15 -8.73
N SER A 11 -31.30 -12.14 -9.36
CA SER A 11 -31.86 -13.48 -9.55
C SER A 11 -31.02 -14.47 -8.75
N ALA A 12 -31.64 -15.06 -7.74
CA ALA A 12 -31.08 -16.15 -6.94
C ALA A 12 -31.39 -17.49 -7.61
N THR A 13 -30.41 -18.39 -7.67
CA THR A 13 -30.65 -19.82 -7.88
C THR A 13 -30.03 -20.61 -6.74
N ALA A 14 -30.90 -21.39 -6.10
CA ALA A 14 -30.62 -22.25 -4.96
C ALA A 14 -29.85 -23.51 -5.41
N SER A 15 -28.78 -23.85 -4.69
CA SER A 15 -28.09 -25.14 -4.82
C SER A 15 -28.57 -26.07 -3.71
N THR A 16 -29.24 -27.13 -4.09
CA THR A 16 -29.83 -28.15 -3.22
C THR A 16 -28.77 -29.17 -2.78
N CYS A 17 -28.60 -29.32 -1.47
CA CYS A 17 -27.91 -30.44 -0.84
C CYS A 17 -28.80 -31.69 -0.86
N SER A 18 -28.22 -32.87 -1.09
CA SER A 18 -28.82 -34.14 -0.62
C SER A 18 -27.74 -35.18 -0.25
N PHE A 19 -28.03 -35.84 0.87
CA PHE A 19 -27.28 -36.85 1.61
C PHE A 19 -27.40 -38.27 1.01
N PHE A 20 -26.68 -39.21 1.64
CA PHE A 20 -26.78 -40.70 1.59
C PHE A 20 -25.90 -41.37 0.50
N SER A 21 -25.19 -42.48 0.69
CA SER A 21 -25.00 -43.43 1.80
C SER A 21 -23.73 -44.27 1.52
N ASN A 22 -23.11 -44.79 2.58
CA ASN A 22 -22.08 -45.84 2.55
C ASN A 22 -22.71 -47.19 2.11
N PRO A 23 -21.94 -48.17 1.59
CA PRO A 23 -21.63 -49.32 2.45
C PRO A 23 -20.25 -49.96 2.24
N ASN A 24 -19.76 -50.51 3.36
CA ASN A 24 -18.61 -51.41 3.49
C ASN A 24 -18.99 -52.85 3.05
N PRO A 25 -18.02 -53.69 2.63
CA PRO A 25 -17.79 -54.93 3.40
C PRO A 25 -16.31 -55.37 3.50
N TYR A 26 -15.91 -55.74 4.73
CA TYR A 26 -14.79 -56.63 5.10
C TYR A 26 -15.20 -58.12 4.90
N PRO A 27 -14.31 -59.15 4.86
CA PRO A 27 -13.29 -59.48 5.90
C PRO A 27 -11.99 -60.17 5.36
N GLN A 28 -10.92 -60.54 6.08
CA GLN A 28 -10.73 -61.31 7.33
C GLN A 28 -9.24 -61.30 7.78
N GLY A 29 -8.98 -61.33 9.11
CA GLY A 29 -7.88 -62.03 9.86
C GLY A 29 -6.42 -61.55 9.72
N ALA A 30 -5.52 -61.57 10.71
CA ALA A 30 -5.48 -62.02 12.10
C ALA A 30 -4.20 -61.42 12.80
N PRO A 31 -3.98 -61.57 14.13
CA PRO A 31 -3.30 -60.60 15.02
C PRO A 31 -1.91 -61.03 15.55
N LEU A 32 -1.39 -60.30 16.58
CA LEU A 32 -0.30 -60.61 17.57
C LEU A 32 0.94 -59.69 17.43
N GLN A 33 1.66 -59.13 18.43
CA GLN A 33 1.74 -59.08 19.91
C GLN A 33 2.51 -57.77 20.27
N ASN A 34 2.14 -57.00 21.30
CA ASN A 34 2.61 -57.05 22.69
C ASN A 34 4.13 -56.83 22.94
N SER A 35 4.52 -55.71 23.56
CA SER A 35 5.52 -55.59 24.66
C SER A 35 5.67 -54.11 25.06
N LYS A 36 5.14 -53.68 26.22
CA LYS A 36 5.68 -53.73 27.59
C LYS A 36 6.74 -52.65 27.88
N ILE A 37 6.27 -51.63 28.59
CA ILE A 37 7.04 -50.74 29.47
C ILE A 37 7.61 -51.55 30.64
N PRO A 38 8.75 -51.15 31.21
CA PRO A 38 8.87 -51.14 32.67
C PRO A 38 9.41 -49.82 33.24
N THR A 39 8.97 -49.58 34.47
CA THR A 39 9.13 -48.40 35.33
C THR A 39 10.31 -48.58 36.32
N LEU A 40 10.76 -47.45 36.90
CA LEU A 40 11.47 -47.28 38.21
C LEU A 40 13.01 -47.46 38.15
N CYS A 41 13.88 -46.58 38.68
CA CYS A 41 13.89 -46.00 40.03
C CYS A 41 14.64 -44.65 40.14
N ASN A 42 14.27 -43.90 41.17
CA ASN A 42 14.86 -42.64 41.65
C ASN A 42 16.31 -42.79 42.15
N ASN A 43 17.12 -41.73 41.99
CA ASN A 43 18.15 -41.31 42.95
C ASN A 43 18.42 -39.79 42.81
N LYS A 44 18.58 -39.11 43.95
CA LYS A 44 18.69 -37.64 44.15
C LYS A 44 20.17 -37.16 44.00
N PRO A 45 20.48 -35.85 44.10
CA PRO A 45 21.26 -35.10 43.12
C PRO A 45 22.73 -34.91 43.52
N SER A 46 23.59 -34.64 42.55
CA SER A 46 24.92 -34.09 42.85
C SER A 46 25.26 -33.02 41.82
N SER A 47 25.47 -31.83 42.36
CA SER A 47 25.86 -30.59 41.71
C SER A 47 27.25 -30.69 41.09
N ILE A 48 27.34 -30.54 39.78
CA ILE A 48 28.57 -30.08 39.11
C ILE A 48 28.17 -29.09 38.01
N LEU A 49 28.65 -27.86 38.17
CA LEU A 49 28.56 -26.76 37.22
C LEU A 49 29.52 -26.98 36.04
N THR A 50 29.10 -26.51 34.87
CA THR A 50 29.85 -25.95 33.70
C THR A 50 29.22 -26.45 32.37
N PRO A 51 29.44 -25.77 31.23
CA PRO A 51 28.51 -24.74 30.75
C PRO A 51 28.05 -25.02 29.30
N PHE A 52 27.14 -24.18 28.81
CA PHE A 52 26.73 -24.07 27.40
C PHE A 52 25.85 -25.21 26.84
N HIS A 53 24.54 -24.98 26.90
CA HIS A 53 23.67 -25.26 25.76
C HIS A 53 22.60 -24.18 25.69
N LEU A 54 22.84 -23.15 24.87
CA LEU A 54 21.82 -22.21 24.43
C LEU A 54 20.86 -22.95 23.49
N ASN A 55 19.95 -23.74 24.06
CA ASN A 55 18.77 -24.22 23.34
C ASN A 55 17.56 -23.44 23.81
N LEU A 56 17.49 -22.19 23.38
CA LEU A 56 16.25 -21.43 23.39
C LEU A 56 15.93 -20.94 21.99
N ARG A 57 15.81 -21.86 21.02
CA ARG A 57 15.06 -21.56 19.80
C ARG A 57 13.57 -21.68 20.08
N ARG A 58 13.07 -20.80 20.97
CA ARG A 58 11.65 -20.44 20.95
C ARG A 58 11.41 -19.87 19.54
N ARG A 59 10.70 -20.63 18.70
CA ARG A 59 9.95 -20.04 17.61
C ARG A 59 8.92 -19.13 18.26
N THR A 60 9.32 -17.90 18.54
CA THR A 60 8.37 -16.84 18.88
C THR A 60 7.62 -16.57 17.59
N THR A 61 6.47 -17.22 17.41
CA THR A 61 5.45 -16.74 16.49
C THR A 61 5.06 -15.37 17.02
N PHE A 62 5.62 -14.32 16.43
CA PHE A 62 5.16 -12.97 16.65
C PHE A 62 3.75 -12.91 16.06
N ILE A 63 2.74 -13.21 16.88
CA ILE A 63 1.35 -12.98 16.53
C ILE A 63 1.16 -11.47 16.64
N CYS A 64 1.38 -10.77 15.53
CA CYS A 64 0.92 -9.40 15.41
C CYS A 64 -0.61 -9.43 15.46
N ALA A 65 -1.18 -9.07 16.61
CA ALA A 65 -2.54 -8.60 16.67
C ALA A 65 -2.59 -7.28 15.89
N ALA A 66 -2.87 -7.35 14.59
CA ALA A 66 -3.19 -6.17 13.82
C ALA A 66 -4.44 -5.56 14.47
N ASN A 67 -4.33 -4.37 15.03
CA ASN A 67 -5.48 -3.62 15.58
C ASN A 67 -6.45 -3.15 14.47
N GLN A 68 -6.25 -3.59 13.23
CA GLN A 68 -7.16 -3.36 12.12
C GLN A 68 -8.08 -4.56 11.96
N ASP A 69 -9.35 -4.28 11.75
CA ASP A 69 -10.34 -5.28 11.38
C ASP A 69 -9.81 -6.10 10.19
N PRO A 70 -9.66 -7.43 10.33
CA PRO A 70 -9.15 -8.28 9.25
C PRO A 70 -9.99 -8.17 7.97
N GLU A 71 -11.29 -7.87 8.07
CA GLU A 71 -12.17 -7.69 6.91
C GLU A 71 -11.80 -6.43 6.13
N GLU A 72 -11.54 -5.32 6.83
CA GLU A 72 -11.13 -4.05 6.22
C GLU A 72 -9.75 -4.14 5.57
N ALA A 73 -8.80 -4.86 6.18
CA ALA A 73 -7.49 -5.09 5.60
C ALA A 73 -7.56 -5.93 4.31
N PHE A 74 -8.41 -6.96 4.31
CA PHE A 74 -8.67 -7.77 3.12
C PHE A 74 -9.30 -6.94 2.00
N LYS A 75 -10.33 -6.15 2.32
CA LYS A 75 -11.01 -5.28 1.35
C LYS A 75 -10.04 -4.31 0.69
N LYS A 76 -9.16 -3.67 1.47
CA LYS A 76 -8.09 -2.80 0.93
C LYS A 76 -7.15 -3.54 -0.01
N THR A 77 -6.78 -4.77 0.33
CA THR A 77 -5.91 -5.59 -0.53
C THR A 77 -6.59 -5.91 -1.86
N VAL A 78 -7.88 -6.26 -1.84
CA VAL A 78 -8.68 -6.50 -3.05
C VAL A 78 -8.79 -5.25 -3.92
N GLU A 79 -8.96 -4.08 -3.32
CA GLU A 79 -9.01 -2.81 -4.05
C GLU A 79 -7.66 -2.49 -4.72
N ILE A 80 -6.55 -2.72 -4.02
CA ILE A 80 -5.20 -2.59 -4.61
C ILE A 80 -5.02 -3.58 -5.77
N ASP A 81 -5.46 -4.83 -5.62
CA ASP A 81 -5.37 -5.83 -6.68
C ASP A 81 -6.13 -5.43 -7.93
N ARG A 82 -7.36 -4.92 -7.76
CA ARG A 82 -8.16 -4.39 -8.87
C ARG A 82 -7.46 -3.24 -9.58
N LEU A 83 -6.82 -2.34 -8.82
CA LEU A 83 -6.05 -1.24 -9.40
C LEU A 83 -4.85 -1.76 -10.19
N ILE A 84 -4.12 -2.74 -9.67
CA ILE A 84 -3.00 -3.37 -10.38
C ILE A 84 -3.47 -4.00 -11.70
N ASP A 85 -4.60 -4.70 -11.68
CA ASP A 85 -5.17 -5.32 -12.89
C ASP A 85 -5.56 -4.25 -13.94
N MET A 86 -6.23 -3.18 -13.52
CA MET A 86 -6.56 -2.06 -14.41
C MET A 86 -5.32 -1.39 -15.01
N LEU A 87 -4.27 -1.20 -14.22
CA LEU A 87 -3.02 -0.60 -14.70
C LEU A 87 -2.30 -1.50 -15.69
N ARG A 88 -2.31 -2.83 -15.46
CA ARG A 88 -1.68 -3.81 -16.35
C ARG A 88 -2.39 -3.90 -17.71
N GLU A 89 -3.71 -3.77 -17.73
CA GLU A 89 -4.51 -3.82 -18.96
C GLU A 89 -4.53 -2.50 -19.73
N ALA A 90 -4.12 -1.39 -19.11
CA ALA A 90 -4.21 -0.06 -19.68
C ALA A 90 -3.18 0.18 -20.80
N ASN A 91 -3.60 0.88 -21.86
CA ASN A 91 -2.64 1.41 -22.84
C ASN A 91 -1.84 2.59 -22.25
N PRO A 92 -0.71 3.01 -22.86
CA PRO A 92 0.15 4.04 -22.26
C PRO A 92 -0.54 5.37 -21.91
N ARG A 93 -1.54 5.81 -22.69
CA ARG A 93 -2.29 7.04 -22.41
C ARG A 93 -3.27 6.86 -21.26
N GLN A 94 -3.95 5.71 -21.22
CA GLN A 94 -4.86 5.34 -20.13
C GLN A 94 -4.10 5.11 -18.83
N LEU A 95 -2.92 4.49 -18.89
CA LEU A 95 -2.04 4.28 -17.73
C LEU A 95 -1.69 5.63 -17.09
N GLN A 96 -1.22 6.59 -17.89
CA GLN A 96 -0.91 7.94 -17.39
C GLN A 96 -2.12 8.58 -16.69
N LYS A 97 -3.30 8.47 -17.31
CA LYS A 97 -4.54 9.01 -16.75
C LYS A 97 -4.90 8.31 -15.42
N LEU A 98 -4.88 6.98 -15.37
CA LEU A 98 -5.19 6.20 -14.16
C LEU A 98 -4.23 6.53 -13.02
N VAL A 99 -2.93 6.69 -13.31
CA VAL A 99 -1.93 7.07 -12.31
C VAL A 99 -2.19 8.47 -11.78
N VAL A 100 -2.52 9.43 -12.64
CA VAL A 100 -2.82 10.80 -12.16
C VAL A 100 -4.10 10.84 -11.32
N GLU A 101 -5.15 10.13 -11.73
CA GLU A 101 -6.44 10.09 -11.02
C GLU A 101 -6.35 9.38 -9.66
N ASN A 102 -5.40 8.44 -9.50
CA ASN A 102 -5.25 7.62 -8.30
C ASN A 102 -3.93 7.90 -7.56
N ILE A 103 -3.36 9.10 -7.69
CA ILE A 103 -1.99 9.39 -7.21
C ILE A 103 -1.75 9.02 -5.74
N LEU A 104 -2.77 9.17 -4.88
CA LEU A 104 -2.70 8.85 -3.45
C LEU A 104 -2.74 7.34 -3.15
N ALA A 105 -3.19 6.53 -4.10
CA ALA A 105 -3.24 5.07 -3.96
C ALA A 105 -1.85 4.42 -4.07
N PHE A 106 -0.87 5.10 -4.67
CA PHE A 106 0.52 4.60 -4.83
C PHE A 106 1.37 4.77 -3.57
N ASN A 107 0.83 4.32 -2.45
CA ASN A 107 1.49 4.31 -1.15
C ASN A 107 2.30 3.00 -0.94
N PRO A 108 3.05 2.84 0.16
CA PRO A 108 3.87 1.63 0.38
C PRO A 108 3.10 0.31 0.26
N SER A 109 1.81 0.26 0.63
CA SER A 109 1.02 -0.97 0.54
C SER A 109 0.77 -1.42 -0.90
N PHE A 110 0.65 -0.48 -1.85
CA PHE A 110 0.55 -0.77 -3.28
C PHE A 110 1.82 -1.46 -3.79
N TRP A 111 2.99 -0.90 -3.46
CA TRP A 111 4.28 -1.44 -3.90
C TRP A 111 4.59 -2.81 -3.28
N VAL A 112 4.27 -2.99 -2.00
CA VAL A 112 4.35 -4.30 -1.33
C VAL A 112 3.44 -5.32 -2.02
N ARG A 113 2.25 -4.91 -2.48
CA ARG A 113 1.34 -5.82 -3.18
C ARG A 113 1.86 -6.21 -4.57
N ILE A 114 2.45 -5.28 -5.33
CA ILE A 114 3.14 -5.62 -6.58
C ILE A 114 4.25 -6.64 -6.31
N ALA A 115 5.14 -6.39 -5.33
CA ALA A 115 6.21 -7.31 -4.99
C ALA A 115 5.69 -8.72 -4.64
N ALA A 116 4.63 -8.78 -3.81
CA ALA A 116 4.00 -10.05 -3.46
C ALA A 116 3.41 -10.78 -4.69
N ARG A 117 2.86 -10.06 -5.68
CA ARG A 117 2.37 -10.67 -6.93
C ARG A 117 3.54 -11.17 -7.78
N THR A 118 4.61 -10.38 -7.91
CA THR A 118 5.84 -10.78 -8.60
C THR A 118 6.45 -12.06 -8.01
N ASP A 119 6.48 -12.19 -6.67
CA ASP A 119 6.98 -13.40 -5.99
C ASP A 119 6.15 -14.66 -6.29
N THR A 120 4.87 -14.50 -6.61
CA THR A 120 3.95 -15.61 -6.94
C THR A 120 3.89 -15.96 -8.43
N CYS A 121 4.60 -15.22 -9.29
CA CYS A 121 4.66 -15.49 -10.72
C CYS A 121 5.33 -16.84 -11.01
N LYS A 122 4.75 -17.60 -11.95
CA LYS A 122 5.27 -18.92 -12.36
C LYS A 122 6.29 -18.82 -13.49
N SER A 123 6.20 -17.76 -14.30
CA SER A 123 7.10 -17.52 -15.44
C SER A 123 7.95 -16.27 -15.20
N GLU A 124 9.13 -16.24 -15.82
CA GLU A 124 9.97 -15.04 -15.82
C GLU A 124 9.36 -13.89 -16.65
N ASP A 125 8.57 -14.22 -17.68
CA ASP A 125 7.84 -13.25 -18.49
C ASP A 125 6.83 -12.46 -17.64
N ASP A 126 6.02 -13.17 -16.83
CA ASP A 126 5.08 -12.53 -15.91
C ASP A 126 5.79 -11.64 -14.88
N LYS A 127 6.99 -12.02 -14.43
CA LYS A 127 7.78 -11.17 -13.51
C LYS A 127 8.24 -9.90 -14.21
N LYS A 128 8.73 -10.02 -15.45
CA LYS A 128 9.17 -8.90 -16.28
C LYS A 128 8.03 -7.90 -16.51
N ASP A 129 6.82 -8.38 -16.77
CA ASP A 129 5.62 -7.55 -16.90
C ASP A 129 5.38 -6.67 -15.65
N TYR A 130 5.45 -7.24 -14.45
CA TYR A 130 5.24 -6.45 -13.21
C TYR A 130 6.38 -5.47 -12.94
N GLU A 131 7.62 -5.82 -13.28
CA GLU A 131 8.76 -4.89 -13.18
C GLU A 131 8.57 -3.69 -14.11
N GLU A 132 8.17 -3.93 -15.36
CA GLU A 132 7.91 -2.88 -16.35
C GLU A 132 6.73 -2.02 -15.95
N LEU A 133 5.65 -2.64 -15.46
CA LEU A 133 4.50 -1.93 -14.92
C LEU A 133 4.91 -1.02 -13.75
N ALA A 134 5.68 -1.53 -12.80
CA ALA A 134 6.15 -0.76 -11.65
C ALA A 134 7.02 0.43 -12.10
N ALA A 135 7.97 0.19 -13.01
CA ALA A 135 8.81 1.24 -13.57
C ALA A 135 7.99 2.31 -14.31
N ALA A 136 7.00 1.90 -15.11
CA ALA A 136 6.13 2.81 -15.84
C ALA A 136 5.27 3.67 -14.90
N VAL A 137 4.63 3.06 -13.90
CA VAL A 137 3.84 3.76 -12.88
C VAL A 137 4.73 4.75 -12.12
N MET A 138 5.89 4.31 -11.65
CA MET A 138 6.82 5.16 -10.90
C MET A 138 7.29 6.36 -11.71
N SER A 139 7.61 6.16 -13.00
CA SER A 139 8.01 7.27 -13.88
C SER A 139 6.93 8.34 -14.03
N VAL A 140 5.65 7.95 -14.07
CA VAL A 140 4.54 8.90 -14.13
C VAL A 140 4.37 9.62 -12.79
N VAL A 141 4.44 8.90 -11.67
CA VAL A 141 4.38 9.48 -10.32
C VAL A 141 5.49 10.52 -10.12
N ASP A 142 6.73 10.20 -10.49
CA ASP A 142 7.87 11.09 -10.38
C ASP A 142 7.66 12.39 -11.17
N ARG A 143 7.16 12.29 -12.40
CA ARG A 143 6.84 13.47 -13.23
C ARG A 143 5.76 14.34 -12.60
N VAL A 144 4.76 13.75 -11.95
CA VAL A 144 3.69 14.50 -11.27
C VAL A 144 4.26 15.25 -10.06
N VAL A 145 5.09 14.58 -9.25
CA VAL A 145 5.76 15.19 -8.10
C VAL A 145 6.68 16.34 -8.55
N GLN A 146 7.53 16.08 -9.54
CA GLN A 146 8.44 17.09 -10.08
C GLN A 146 7.68 18.32 -10.59
N LYS A 147 6.67 18.12 -11.45
CA LYS A 147 5.89 19.23 -12.00
C LYS A 147 5.12 20.01 -10.93
N THR A 148 4.72 19.32 -9.86
CA THR A 148 4.05 19.98 -8.73
C THR A 148 5.03 20.84 -7.95
N ASN A 149 6.24 20.34 -7.67
CA ASN A 149 7.30 21.12 -7.03
C ASN A 149 7.69 22.33 -7.89
N GLU A 150 7.92 22.14 -9.19
CA GLU A 150 8.24 23.24 -10.11
C GLU A 150 7.16 24.34 -10.11
N LYS A 151 5.88 23.96 -10.09
CA LYS A 151 4.77 24.92 -10.00
C LYS A 151 4.71 25.63 -8.65
N ILE A 152 4.95 24.91 -7.56
CA ILE A 152 5.00 25.49 -6.21
C ILE A 152 6.15 26.48 -6.13
N ASP A 153 7.34 26.11 -6.60
CA ASP A 153 8.53 26.95 -6.60
C ASP A 153 8.33 28.19 -7.47
N SER A 154 7.81 28.02 -8.69
CA SER A 154 7.49 29.14 -9.58
C SER A 154 6.49 30.12 -8.97
N ALA A 155 5.38 29.64 -8.40
CA ALA A 155 4.41 30.49 -7.72
C ALA A 155 4.99 31.14 -6.45
N THR A 156 5.84 30.41 -5.73
CA THR A 156 6.52 30.90 -4.53
C THR A 156 7.50 32.01 -4.88
N ASP A 157 8.22 31.92 -6.00
CA ASP A 157 9.16 32.95 -6.42
C ASP A 157 8.45 34.23 -6.88
N VAL A 158 7.27 34.10 -7.51
CA VAL A 158 6.37 35.24 -7.76
C VAL A 158 5.97 35.89 -6.44
N LEU A 159 5.49 35.10 -5.48
CA LEU A 159 5.05 35.59 -4.19
C LEU A 159 6.19 36.26 -3.40
N LYS A 160 7.40 35.69 -3.41
CA LYS A 160 8.60 36.28 -2.80
C LYS A 160 8.93 37.64 -3.43
N GLY A 161 8.82 37.76 -4.75
CA GLY A 161 9.02 39.03 -5.46
C GLY A 161 8.04 40.10 -4.97
N VAL A 162 6.75 39.74 -4.91
CA VAL A 162 5.68 40.64 -4.42
C VAL A 162 5.90 41.00 -2.95
N LEU A 163 6.23 40.05 -2.08
CA LEU A 163 6.40 40.31 -0.65
C LEU A 163 7.74 40.97 -0.29
N LYS A 164 8.70 41.05 -1.20
CA LYS A 164 10.03 41.61 -0.96
C LYS A 164 10.04 42.97 -0.25
N PRO A 165 9.15 43.94 -0.53
CA PRO A 165 9.16 45.24 0.15
C PRO A 165 8.71 45.22 1.61
N VAL A 166 8.03 44.14 2.06
CA VAL A 166 7.47 44.03 3.41
C VAL A 166 8.20 43.01 4.29
N VAL A 167 9.20 42.32 3.72
CA VAL A 167 10.07 41.39 4.44
C VAL A 167 11.16 42.20 5.13
N ASP A 168 11.23 42.09 6.46
CA ASP A 168 12.31 42.71 7.24
C ASP A 168 13.64 41.93 7.13
N ASP A 169 14.70 42.45 7.75
CA ASP A 169 16.04 41.83 7.74
C ASP A 169 16.07 40.43 8.40
N VAL A 170 15.04 40.09 9.18
CA VAL A 170 14.89 38.81 9.89
C VAL A 170 14.06 37.82 9.06
N GLY A 171 13.52 38.25 7.91
CA GLY A 171 12.66 37.44 7.06
C GLY A 171 11.20 37.36 7.56
N GLU A 172 10.84 38.18 8.55
CA GLU A 172 9.49 38.24 9.11
C GLU A 172 8.67 39.32 8.40
N VAL A 173 7.38 39.07 8.21
CA VAL A 173 6.44 40.00 7.58
C VAL A 173 5.40 40.41 8.61
N SER A 174 5.34 41.69 8.96
CA SER A 174 4.26 42.20 9.80
C SER A 174 2.94 42.17 9.02
N TRP A 175 1.96 41.38 9.48
CA TRP A 175 0.66 41.28 8.83
C TRP A 175 -0.45 41.95 9.65
N PRO A 176 -1.28 42.83 9.06
CA PRO A 176 -1.26 43.26 7.66
C PRO A 176 -0.15 44.31 7.37
N PRO A 177 0.37 44.42 6.14
CA PRO A 177 1.31 45.46 5.76
C PRO A 177 0.68 46.85 5.91
N ARG A 178 1.38 47.76 6.59
CA ARG A 178 0.87 49.12 6.88
C ARG A 178 1.63 50.23 6.17
N ASP A 179 2.84 49.97 5.69
CA ASP A 179 3.66 50.99 5.04
C ASP A 179 3.09 51.32 3.64
N PRO A 180 2.65 52.57 3.40
CA PRO A 180 2.13 52.99 2.10
C PRO A 180 3.15 52.83 0.97
N GLN A 181 4.45 52.98 1.26
CA GLN A 181 5.49 52.87 0.24
C GLN A 181 5.69 51.41 -0.19
N ALA A 182 5.81 50.49 0.76
CA ALA A 182 5.85 49.06 0.48
C ALA A 182 4.62 48.60 -0.32
N LEU A 183 3.41 49.02 0.06
CA LEU A 183 2.17 48.69 -0.68
C LEU A 183 2.22 49.16 -2.14
N THR A 184 2.71 50.38 -2.38
CA THR A 184 2.88 50.92 -3.75
C THR A 184 3.90 50.11 -4.56
N LEU A 185 4.98 49.63 -3.92
CA LEU A 185 5.98 48.78 -4.58
C LEU A 185 5.44 47.39 -4.91
N MET A 186 4.66 46.79 -4.01
CA MET A 186 3.97 45.51 -4.24
C MET A 186 3.01 45.61 -5.43
N GLU A 187 2.21 46.68 -5.51
CA GLU A 187 1.28 46.93 -6.62
C GLU A 187 2.02 47.09 -7.96
N LYS A 188 3.16 47.80 -7.96
CA LYS A 188 4.01 47.92 -9.15
C LYS A 188 4.58 46.58 -9.62
N GLU A 189 5.04 45.75 -8.70
CA GLU A 189 5.57 44.40 -9.01
C GLU A 189 4.49 43.51 -9.65
N ILE A 190 3.24 43.58 -9.16
CA ILE A 190 2.11 42.86 -9.75
C ILE A 190 1.83 43.36 -11.17
N ASN A 191 1.67 44.67 -11.35
CA ASN A 191 1.39 45.28 -12.64
C ASN A 191 2.48 44.99 -13.68
N GLN A 192 3.75 44.94 -13.26
CA GLN A 192 4.85 44.60 -14.14
C GLN A 192 4.71 43.17 -14.69
N ARG A 193 4.43 42.19 -13.83
CA ARG A 193 4.31 40.78 -14.22
C ARG A 193 3.09 40.54 -15.11
N GLU A 194 1.97 41.22 -14.85
CA GLU A 194 0.78 41.15 -15.73
C GLU A 194 1.06 41.65 -17.16
N GLN A 195 1.95 42.64 -17.32
CA GLN A 195 2.37 43.13 -18.63
C GLN A 195 3.35 42.18 -19.34
N GLU A 196 4.14 41.40 -18.60
CA GLU A 196 5.08 40.42 -19.17
C GLU A 196 4.37 39.15 -19.68
N ASP A 197 3.21 38.81 -19.10
CA ASP A 197 2.38 37.64 -19.46
C ASP A 197 1.30 37.92 -20.53
N SER A 198 1.16 39.17 -21.00
CA SER A 198 0.18 39.61 -22.03
C SER A 198 0.75 39.62 -23.45
#